data_AF-A0A2P9AM67-F1
#
_entry.id   AF-A0A2P9AM67-F1
#
_cell.length_a   1.000
_cell.length_b   1.000
_cell.length_c   1.000
_cell.angle_alpha   90.00
_cell.angle_beta   90.00
_cell.angle_gamma   90.00
#
_symmetry.space_group_name_H-M   'P 1'
#
loop_
_entity.id
_entity.type
_entity.pdbx_description
1 polymer ?
#
loop_
_entity_poly.entity_id
_entity_poly.type
_entity_poly.pdbx_seq_one_letter_code
_entity_poly.pdbx_strand_id
1 'polypeptide(L)' 'MRTPEALYDKGLGQFILPCDAVRRSPNPDEFLLGFLQETYEAAANLGKWDRQTLERH' A
#
# COMPACT_ATOMS: atom_id res chain seq x y z
N MET A 1 8.89 -2.60 5.13
CA MET A 1 7.68 -2.87 4.34
C MET A 1 7.23 -4.27 4.70
N ARG A 2 6.03 -4.42 5.26
CA ARG A 2 5.44 -5.72 5.63
C ARG A 2 5.07 -6.53 4.39
N THR A 3 5.06 -5.91 3.22
CA THR A 3 4.95 -6.55 1.90
C THR A 3 6.29 -6.49 1.14
N PRO A 4 7.18 -7.49 1.29
CA PRO A 4 8.45 -7.51 0.57
C PRO A 4 8.31 -7.74 -0.94
N GLU A 5 7.18 -8.29 -1.39
CA GLU A 5 6.88 -8.55 -2.81
C GLU A 5 6.26 -7.35 -3.55
N ALA A 6 5.96 -6.27 -2.83
CA ALA A 6 5.47 -5.02 -3.42
C ALA A 6 6.62 -4.22 -4.04
N LEU A 7 6.38 -3.63 -5.21
CA LEU A 7 7.37 -2.82 -5.92
C LEU A 7 6.75 -1.52 -6.44
N TYR A 8 7.54 -0.44 -6.43
CA TYR A 8 7.15 0.82 -7.04
C TYR A 8 7.57 0.86 -8.51
N ASP A 9 6.60 0.88 -9.41
CA ASP A 9 6.84 1.07 -10.84
C ASP A 9 6.97 2.57 -11.14
N LYS A 10 8.18 2.99 -11.52
CA LYS A 10 8.47 4.40 -11.83
C LYS A 10 7.91 4.86 -13.17
N GLY A 11 7.61 3.94 -14.10
CA GLY A 11 7.02 4.28 -15.40
C GLY A 11 5.53 4.61 -15.28
N LEU A 12 4.82 3.88 -14.42
CA LEU A 12 3.41 4.10 -14.09
C LEU A 12 3.21 5.08 -12.92
N GLY A 13 4.24 5.26 -12.10
CA GLY A 13 4.19 6.07 -10.88
C GLY A 13 3.38 5.41 -9.75
N GLN A 14 3.26 4.08 -9.76
CA GLN A 14 2.34 3.33 -8.90
C GLN A 14 3.04 2.20 -8.14
N PHE A 15 2.50 1.84 -6.98
CA PHE A 15 2.89 0.63 -6.26
C PHE A 15 2.12 -0.56 -6.82
N ILE A 16 2.84 -1.63 -7.18
CA ILE A 16 2.29 -2.85 -7.76
C ILE A 16 2.52 -3.99 -6.78
N LEU A 17 1.44 -4.72 -6.47
CA LEU A 17 1.45 -5.96 -5.71
C LEU A 17 0.98 -7.10 -6.62
N PRO A 18 1.84 -8.10 -6.92
CA PRO A 18 1.43 -9.23 -7.75
C PRO A 18 0.33 -10.06 -7.08
N CYS A 19 -0.74 -10.38 -7.81
CA CYS A 19 -1.81 -11.24 -7.28
C CYS A 19 -1.31 -12.62 -6.82
N ASP A 20 -0.29 -13.14 -7.50
CA ASP A 20 0.39 -14.39 -7.13
C ASP A 20 1.07 -14.34 -5.76
N ALA A 21 1.63 -13.18 -5.38
CA ALA A 21 2.19 -12.97 -4.04
C ALA A 21 1.09 -13.05 -2.98
N VAL A 22 -0.04 -12.37 -3.22
CA VAL A 22 -1.21 -12.42 -2.34
C VAL A 22 -1.74 -13.85 -2.18
N ARG A 23 -1.87 -14.59 -3.28
CA ARG A 23 -2.38 -15.97 -3.27
C ARG A 23 -1.48 -16.97 -2.54
N ARG A 24 -0.16 -16.73 -2.53
CA ARG A 24 0.80 -17.58 -1.83
C ARG A 24 1.00 -17.19 -0.37
N SER A 25 0.50 -16.02 0.04
CA SER A 25 0.58 -15.56 1.42
C SER A 25 -0.27 -16.47 2.33
N PRO A 26 0.21 -16.79 3.55
CA PRO A 26 -0.57 -17.54 4.53
C PRO A 26 -1.86 -16.81 4.96
N ASN A 27 -1.84 -15.47 4.94
CA ASN A 27 -3.01 -14.61 5.24
C ASN A 27 -3.19 -13.59 4.11
N PRO A 28 -3.96 -13.91 3.05
CA PRO A 28 -4.10 -13.04 1.88
C PRO A 28 -4.77 -11.70 2.21
N ASP A 29 -5.79 -11.68 3.08
CA ASP A 29 -6.50 -10.46 3.49
C ASP A 29 -5.59 -9.51 4.26
N GLU A 30 -4.87 -10.02 5.26
CA GLU A 30 -3.95 -9.22 6.07
C GLU A 30 -2.80 -8.67 5.23
N PHE A 31 -2.29 -9.47 4.29
CA PHE A 31 -1.21 -9.08 3.38
C PHE A 31 -1.65 -7.97 2.42
N LEU A 32 -2.86 -8.08 1.86
CA LEU A 32 -3.43 -7.05 0.99
C LEU A 32 -3.72 -5.76 1.78
N LEU A 33 -4.34 -5.87 2.95
CA LEU A 33 -4.63 -4.72 3.81
C LEU A 33 -3.35 -4.00 4.24
N GLY A 34 -2.31 -4.75 4.60
CA GLY A 34 -1.00 -4.20 4.95
C GLY A 34 -0.37 -3.40 3.81
N PHE A 35 -0.44 -3.90 2.57
CA PHE A 35 0.01 -3.17 1.39
C PHE A 35 -0.76 -1.85 1.17
N LEU A 36 -2.09 -1.90 1.24
CA LEU A 36 -2.93 -0.72 1.04
C LEU A 36 -2.65 0.34 2.12
N GLN A 37 -2.46 -0.09 3.37
CA GLN A 37 -2.13 0.83 4.47
C GLN A 37 -0.75 1.47 4.29
N GLU A 38 0.29 0.68 3.99
CA GLU A 38 1.65 1.20 3.83
C GLU A 38 1.76 2.15 2.63
N THR A 39 1.10 1.82 1.51
CA THR A 39 1.11 2.68 0.31
C THR A 39 0.32 3.97 0.52
N TYR A 40 -0.82 3.90 1.22
CA TYR A 40 -1.59 5.08 1.61
C TYR A 40 -0.78 6.01 2.52
N GLU A 41 -0.15 5.47 3.57
CA GLU A 41 0.66 6.26 4.50
C GLU A 41 1.84 6.92 3.78
N ALA A 42 2.54 6.19 2.91
CA ALA A 42 3.62 6.74 2.10
C ALA A 42 3.14 7.88 1.19
N ALA A 43 2.03 7.66 0.47
CA ALA A 43 1.44 8.67 -0.41
C ALA A 43 0.95 9.91 0.35
N ALA A 44 0.25 9.72 1.48
CA ALA A 44 -0.26 10.81 2.31
C ALA A 44 0.88 11.64 2.92
N ASN A 45 1.94 11.00 3.42
CA ASN A 45 3.10 11.70 3.97
C ASN A 45 3.87 12.47 2.88
N LEU A 46 4.09 11.86 1.71
CA LEU A 46 4.76 12.52 0.59
C LEU A 46 3.92 13.66 -0.01
N GLY A 47 2.61 13.46 -0.10
CA GLY A 47 1.64 14.45 -0.56
C GLY A 47 1.32 15.54 0.46
N LYS A 48 1.86 15.45 1.70
CA LYS A 48 1.52 16.32 2.84
C LYS A 48 0.01 16.45 3.04
N TRP A 49 -0.71 15.35 2.87
CA TRP A 49 -2.15 15.34 3.07
C TRP A 49 -2.45 15.61 4.55
N ASP A 50 -3.32 16.57 4.80
CA ASP A 50 -3.77 16.91 6.13
C ASP A 50 -4.71 15.81 6.63
N ARG A 51 -4.13 14.72 7.14
CA ARG A 51 -4.86 13.52 7.61
C ARG A 51 -5.95 13.87 8.62
N GLN A 52 -5.69 14.90 9.44
CA GLN A 52 -6.63 15.41 10.43
C GLN A 52 -7.89 16.05 9.82
N THR A 53 -7.79 16.55 8.59
CA THR A 53 -8.92 17.10 7.83
C THR A 53 -9.65 16.03 7.03
N LEU A 54 -8.95 15.00 6.55
CA LEU A 54 -9.52 13.92 5.72
C LEU A 54 -10.22 12.82 6.53
N GLU A 55 -9.80 12.55 7.77
CA GLU A 55 -10.40 11.51 8.63
C GLU A 55 -11.62 12.01 9.43
N ARG A 56 -12.19 13.17 9.06
CA ARG A 56 -13.47 13.63 9.64
C ARG A 56 -14.67 13.11 8.83
N HIS A 57 -15.43 12.25 9.51
CA HIS A 57 -16.77 11.70 9.24
C HIS A 57 -16.86 10.42 8.42
#